data_AF-A0A7S0G635-F1
#
_entry.id   AF-A0A7S0G635-F1
#
_cell.length_a   1.000
_cell.length_b   1.000
_cell.length_c   1.000
_cell.angle_alpha   90.00
_cell.angle_beta   90.00
_cell.angle_gamma   90.00
#
_symmetry.space_group_name_H-M   'P 1'
#
loop_
_entity.id
_entity.type
_entity.pdbx_description
1 polymer ?
#
loop_
_entity_poly.entity_id
_entity_poly.type
_entity_poly.pdbx_seq_one_letter_code
_entity_poly.pdbx_strand_id
1 'polypeptide(L)'
;GPLQLFADRAFAAQLNDAVERADVAYGQMMYRDALKVCFFELQYALGSYRVAVGADKTQASLSKMHKDLFTRFLETQAIMLSPICPHTCEHIYGMMHPGETIMNAKWPDFEPVDEGLLEGAKYLDDVMHRLRVSKQNQKGAKKDAEKPNAARMYICEDLPEWQKISMSVLRENFDAESRTFPNDLAKLVTAAMPAELKKKMKKIMPFVGMVRDAAKEQGETALDRTLRYDEKEVLTENMELIREQLGLVQLDIRSATDTGAEDVTLAGDALPGRPTFAFHKIDSS
;
A
#
# COMPACT_ATOMS: atom_id res chain seq x y z
N GLY A 1 0.28 14.86 20.16
CA GLY A 1 -0.87 14.10 20.70
C GLY A 1 -0.81 12.67 20.18
N PRO A 2 -1.80 11.80 20.47
CA PRO A 2 -1.85 10.45 19.89
C PRO A 2 -2.10 10.52 18.38
N LEU A 3 -1.48 9.62 17.61
CA LEU A 3 -1.71 9.49 16.17
C LEU A 3 -3.09 8.87 15.93
N GLN A 4 -4.06 9.67 15.50
CA GLN A 4 -5.46 9.22 15.36
C GLN A 4 -5.79 8.77 13.93
N LEU A 5 -5.20 9.39 12.91
CA LEU A 5 -5.50 9.05 11.53
C LEU A 5 -4.64 7.88 11.06
N PHE A 6 -5.19 7.04 10.17
CA PHE A 6 -4.40 6.07 9.42
C PHE A 6 -3.15 6.70 8.79
N ALA A 7 -3.30 7.87 8.15
CA ALA A 7 -2.21 8.58 7.51
C ALA A 7 -1.07 8.96 8.48
N ASP A 8 -1.40 9.34 9.72
CA ASP A 8 -0.41 9.66 10.75
C ASP A 8 0.38 8.41 11.15
N ARG A 9 -0.34 7.30 11.40
CA ARG A 9 0.24 6.00 11.78
C ARG A 9 1.12 5.43 10.66
N ALA A 10 0.62 5.47 9.43
CA ALA A 10 1.34 5.01 8.24
C ALA A 10 2.62 5.84 8.01
N PHE A 11 2.55 7.16 8.12
CA PHE A 11 3.73 8.01 7.94
C PHE A 11 4.77 7.82 9.05
N ALA A 12 4.33 7.60 10.30
CA ALA A 12 5.23 7.25 11.39
C ALA A 12 5.93 5.89 11.16
N ALA A 13 5.21 4.89 10.68
CA ALA A 13 5.79 3.59 10.31
C ALA A 13 6.80 3.72 9.16
N GLN A 14 6.48 4.50 8.12
CA GLN A 14 7.40 4.80 7.01
C GLN A 14 8.66 5.53 7.48
N LEU A 15 8.54 6.42 8.48
CA LEU A 15 9.69 7.10 9.07
C LEU A 15 10.59 6.13 9.83
N ASN A 16 10.02 5.23 10.65
CA ASN A 16 10.77 4.20 11.35
C ASN A 16 11.53 3.28 10.38
N ASP A 17 10.85 2.80 9.34
CA ASP A 17 11.44 1.97 8.28
C ASP A 17 12.57 2.69 7.54
N ALA A 18 12.39 3.99 7.24
CA ALA A 18 13.43 4.77 6.60
C ALA A 18 14.69 4.92 7.49
N VAL A 19 14.52 5.08 8.80
CA VAL A 19 15.65 5.16 9.75
C VAL A 19 16.43 3.84 9.78
N GLU A 20 15.72 2.72 9.89
CA GLU A 20 16.34 1.39 9.88
C GLU A 20 17.08 1.11 8.57
N ARG A 21 16.43 1.32 7.43
CA ARG A 21 17.04 1.08 6.11
C ARG A 21 18.21 2.01 5.82
N ALA A 22 18.15 3.26 6.29
CA ALA A 22 19.25 4.20 6.16
C ALA A 22 20.46 3.78 7.01
N ASP A 23 20.25 3.30 8.24
CA ASP A 23 21.33 2.81 9.10
C ASP A 23 22.06 1.62 8.45
N VAL A 24 21.30 0.65 7.94
CA VAL A 24 21.85 -0.49 7.19
C VAL A 24 22.64 -0.03 5.96
N ALA A 25 22.09 0.90 5.17
CA ALA A 25 22.75 1.40 3.97
C ALA A 25 24.06 2.15 4.30
N TYR A 26 24.08 2.98 5.34
CA TYR A 26 25.31 3.64 5.79
C TYR A 26 26.32 2.65 6.35
N GLY A 27 25.88 1.65 7.13
CA GLY A 27 26.74 0.58 7.66
C GLY A 27 27.40 -0.25 6.56
N GLN A 28 26.74 -0.40 5.40
CA GLN A 28 27.27 -1.06 4.22
C GLN A 28 27.98 -0.12 3.24
N MET A 29 28.15 1.16 3.59
CA MET A 29 28.74 2.21 2.73
C MET A 29 28.01 2.41 1.39
N MET A 30 26.73 2.08 1.32
CA MET A 30 25.88 2.24 0.13
C MET A 30 25.28 3.65 0.10
N TYR A 31 26.12 4.68 -0.05
CA TYR A 31 25.71 6.09 0.07
C TYR A 31 24.61 6.52 -0.94
N ARG A 32 24.55 5.87 -2.12
CA ARG A 32 23.47 6.11 -3.09
C ARG A 32 22.12 5.65 -2.54
N ASP A 33 22.08 4.49 -1.89
CA ASP A 33 20.87 3.91 -1.32
C ASP A 33 20.48 4.66 -0.04
N ALA A 34 21.46 5.05 0.78
CA ALA A 34 21.23 5.93 1.92
C ALA A 34 20.57 7.25 1.47
N LEU A 35 21.08 7.93 0.43
CA LEU A 35 20.48 9.15 -0.10
C LEU A 35 19.06 8.91 -0.64
N LYS A 36 18.84 7.77 -1.33
CA LYS A 36 17.53 7.37 -1.83
C LYS A 36 16.50 7.30 -0.70
N VAL A 37 16.85 6.65 0.41
CA VAL A 37 15.97 6.49 1.57
C VAL A 37 15.81 7.81 2.34
N CYS A 38 16.92 8.42 2.76
CA CYS A 38 16.93 9.60 3.65
C CYS A 38 16.24 10.82 3.03
N PHE A 39 16.29 10.95 1.71
CA PHE A 39 15.76 12.11 1.01
C PHE A 39 14.60 11.76 0.08
N PHE A 40 14.84 11.01 -0.99
CA PHE A 40 13.84 10.85 -2.05
C PHE A 40 12.59 10.11 -1.59
N GLU A 41 12.75 8.95 -0.94
CA GLU A 41 11.62 8.16 -0.45
C GLU A 41 10.90 8.86 0.71
N LEU A 42 11.64 9.47 1.65
CA LEU A 42 11.04 10.22 2.76
C LEU A 42 10.29 11.48 2.30
N GLN A 43 10.79 12.20 1.31
CA GLN A 43 10.09 13.34 0.72
C GLN A 43 8.83 12.89 -0.03
N TYR A 44 8.88 11.72 -0.70
CA TYR A 44 7.70 11.12 -1.30
C TYR A 44 6.66 10.75 -0.25
N ALA A 45 7.06 10.09 0.83
CA ALA A 45 6.21 9.73 1.97
C ALA A 45 5.55 10.96 2.61
N LEU A 46 6.32 12.04 2.85
CA LEU A 46 5.78 13.31 3.33
C LEU A 46 4.75 13.90 2.35
N GLY A 47 5.03 13.84 1.05
CA GLY A 47 4.12 14.29 0.01
C GLY A 47 2.78 13.54 0.05
N SER A 48 2.82 12.21 0.13
CA SER A 48 1.64 11.36 0.27
C SER A 48 0.88 11.66 1.57
N TYR A 49 1.59 11.80 2.70
CA TYR A 49 1.00 12.17 3.98
C TYR A 49 0.27 13.51 3.91
N ARG A 50 0.89 14.54 3.32
CA ARG A 50 0.28 15.87 3.14
C ARG A 50 -1.02 15.81 2.34
N VAL A 51 -1.05 15.01 1.29
CA VAL A 51 -2.27 14.81 0.50
C VAL A 51 -3.33 14.06 1.33
N ALA A 52 -2.92 13.02 2.05
CA ALA A 52 -3.82 12.20 2.86
C ALA A 52 -4.54 13.00 3.96
N VAL A 53 -3.84 13.93 4.62
CA VAL A 53 -4.44 14.82 5.65
C VAL A 53 -5.00 16.13 5.07
N GLY A 54 -4.97 16.30 3.75
CA GLY A 54 -5.46 17.50 3.06
C GLY A 54 -4.69 18.78 3.40
N ALA A 55 -3.39 18.66 3.67
CA ALA A 55 -2.40 19.71 3.90
C ALA A 55 -1.59 20.10 2.63
N ASP A 56 -2.04 19.66 1.46
CA ASP A 56 -1.42 19.92 0.16
C ASP A 56 -2.01 21.16 -0.54
N LYS A 57 -3.18 21.64 -0.13
CA LYS A 57 -3.95 22.68 -0.85
C LYS A 57 -3.39 24.10 -0.67
N THR A 58 -3.12 24.52 0.57
CA THR A 58 -2.68 25.89 0.89
C THR A 58 -1.70 25.92 2.08
N GLN A 59 -0.96 27.02 2.26
CA GLN A 59 -0.11 27.18 3.45
C GLN A 59 -0.92 27.08 4.76
N ALA A 60 -2.17 27.57 4.78
CA ALA A 60 -3.05 27.44 5.94
C ALA A 60 -3.40 25.98 6.27
N SER A 61 -3.45 25.11 5.24
CA SER A 61 -3.75 23.69 5.42
C SER A 61 -2.62 22.88 6.06
N LEU A 62 -1.40 23.43 6.17
CA LEU A 62 -0.28 22.78 6.87
C LEU A 62 -0.58 22.50 8.35
N SER A 63 -1.47 23.30 8.96
CA SER A 63 -1.95 23.10 10.33
C SER A 63 -2.70 21.77 10.56
N LYS A 64 -3.12 21.09 9.48
CA LYS A 64 -3.76 19.78 9.54
C LYS A 64 -2.78 18.63 9.75
N MET A 65 -1.49 18.83 9.51
CA MET A 65 -0.48 17.81 9.82
C MET A 65 -0.30 17.71 11.33
N HIS A 66 -0.08 16.49 11.81
CA HIS A 66 0.23 16.27 13.22
C HIS A 66 1.59 16.91 13.55
N LYS A 67 1.56 17.98 14.36
CA LYS A 67 2.73 18.81 14.66
C LYS A 67 3.94 18.01 15.14
N ASP A 68 3.75 17.14 16.14
CA ASP A 68 4.87 16.39 16.72
C ASP A 68 5.47 15.39 15.72
N LEU A 69 4.64 14.83 14.84
CA LEU A 69 5.09 13.90 13.81
C LEU A 69 5.89 14.63 12.73
N PHE A 70 5.44 15.83 12.33
CA PHE A 70 6.16 16.66 11.38
C PHE A 70 7.49 17.16 11.96
N THR A 71 7.53 17.58 13.22
CA THR A 71 8.79 17.94 13.90
C THR A 71 9.74 16.75 13.95
N ARG A 72 9.25 15.57 14.34
CA ARG A 72 10.04 14.33 14.34
C ARG A 72 10.61 14.02 12.97
N PHE A 73 9.81 14.15 11.91
CA PHE A 73 10.27 13.98 10.53
C PHE A 73 11.41 14.94 10.18
N LEU A 74 11.27 16.24 10.51
CA LEU A 74 12.29 17.25 10.19
C LEU A 74 13.61 16.95 10.89
N GLU A 75 13.57 16.63 12.18
CA GLU A 75 14.75 16.29 12.98
C GLU A 75 15.41 15.02 12.44
N THR A 76 14.62 13.96 12.23
CA THR A 76 15.09 12.67 11.72
C THR A 76 15.75 12.82 10.35
N GLN A 77 15.10 13.53 9.41
CA GLN A 77 15.67 13.75 8.08
C GLN A 77 16.94 14.61 8.13
N ALA A 78 16.99 15.66 8.96
CA ALA A 78 18.18 16.49 9.10
C ALA A 78 19.37 15.66 9.58
N ILE A 79 19.18 14.83 10.61
CA ILE A 79 20.22 13.95 11.16
C ILE A 79 20.68 12.93 10.11
N MET A 80 19.75 12.19 9.48
CA MET A 80 20.12 11.16 8.51
C MET A 80 20.77 11.70 7.23
N LEU A 81 20.45 12.93 6.83
CA LEU A 81 21.03 13.58 5.66
C LEU A 81 22.35 14.32 5.99
N SER A 82 22.66 14.52 7.27
CA SER A 82 23.86 15.26 7.72
C SER A 82 25.20 14.71 7.18
N PRO A 83 25.40 13.39 6.97
CA PRO A 83 26.66 12.89 6.38
C PRO A 83 26.87 13.31 4.92
N ILE A 84 25.81 13.74 4.22
CA ILE A 84 25.82 14.12 2.80
C ILE A 84 25.77 15.65 2.66
N CYS A 85 24.87 16.31 3.39
CA CYS A 85 24.60 17.75 3.29
C CYS A 85 24.77 18.48 4.64
N PRO A 86 25.95 18.44 5.28
CA PRO A 86 26.13 18.85 6.68
C PRO A 86 25.75 20.31 6.95
N HIS A 87 26.12 21.25 6.07
CA HIS A 87 25.84 22.68 6.27
C HIS A 87 24.35 23.02 6.26
N THR A 88 23.59 22.40 5.36
CA THR A 88 22.13 22.59 5.27
C THR A 88 21.46 21.96 6.47
N CYS A 89 21.88 20.76 6.86
CA CYS A 89 21.33 20.06 8.02
C CYS A 89 21.66 20.80 9.33
N GLU A 90 22.85 21.36 9.49
CA GLU A 90 23.22 22.20 10.64
C GLU A 90 22.30 23.41 10.76
N HIS A 91 22.01 24.09 9.64
CA HIS A 91 21.09 25.22 9.65
C HIS A 91 19.66 24.82 10.04
N ILE A 92 19.16 23.70 9.49
CA ILE A 92 17.83 23.17 9.81
C ILE A 92 17.74 22.74 11.28
N TYR A 93 18.74 21.99 11.75
CA TYR A 93 18.82 21.51 13.13
C TYR A 93 18.90 22.67 14.12
N GLY A 94 19.74 23.67 13.86
CA GLY A 94 19.87 24.86 14.71
C GLY A 94 18.60 25.71 14.80
N MET A 95 17.71 25.67 13.80
CA MET A 95 16.39 26.30 13.90
C MET A 95 15.46 25.58 14.89
N MET A 96 15.63 24.26 15.07
CA MET A 96 14.83 23.44 15.99
C MET A 96 15.47 23.31 17.38
N HIS A 97 16.81 23.32 17.44
CA HIS A 97 17.63 23.19 18.64
C HIS A 97 18.63 24.38 18.74
N PRO A 98 18.15 25.58 19.13
CA PRO A 98 19.01 26.77 19.17
C PRO A 98 20.19 26.60 20.12
N GLY A 99 21.41 26.82 19.60
CA GLY A 99 22.66 26.71 20.38
C GLY A 99 23.28 25.32 20.42
N GLU A 100 22.63 24.33 19.80
CA GLU A 100 23.17 22.98 19.60
C GLU A 100 23.72 22.82 18.18
N THR A 101 24.56 21.80 17.98
CA THR A 101 25.14 21.46 16.67
C THR A 101 24.77 20.03 16.30
N ILE A 102 24.45 19.81 15.03
CA ILE A 102 24.06 18.49 14.52
C ILE A 102 25.21 17.49 14.61
N MET A 103 26.45 17.97 14.69
CA MET A 103 27.65 17.14 14.81
C MET A 103 27.69 16.34 16.12
N ASN A 104 26.93 16.76 17.14
CA ASN A 104 26.78 16.05 18.41
C ASN A 104 25.49 15.21 18.47
N ALA A 105 24.64 15.28 17.44
CA ALA A 105 23.39 14.53 17.40
C ALA A 105 23.68 13.03 17.25
N LYS A 106 22.88 12.21 17.92
CA LYS A 106 22.91 10.76 17.75
C LYS A 106 22.06 10.37 16.54
N TRP A 107 22.29 9.16 16.03
CA TRP A 107 21.39 8.57 15.04
C TRP A 107 19.94 8.53 15.60
N PRO A 108 18.91 8.80 14.78
CA PRO A 108 17.55 8.92 15.29
C PRO A 108 17.04 7.59 15.87
N ASP A 109 16.35 7.67 17.01
CA ASP A 109 15.67 6.51 17.57
C ASP A 109 14.40 6.18 16.75
N PHE A 110 14.12 4.88 16.62
CA PHE A 110 12.92 4.38 15.94
C PHE A 110 12.27 3.26 16.73
N GLU A 111 10.94 3.18 16.63
CA GLU A 111 10.16 2.09 17.18
C GLU A 111 10.13 0.92 16.17
N PRO A 112 9.87 -0.33 16.63
CA PRO A 112 9.69 -1.46 15.72
C PRO A 112 8.71 -1.13 14.60
N VAL A 113 9.13 -1.44 13.37
CA VAL A 113 8.35 -1.14 12.17
C VAL A 113 7.08 -1.99 12.14
N ASP A 114 5.93 -1.34 12.03
CA ASP A 114 4.66 -2.02 11.80
C ASP A 114 4.52 -2.37 10.31
N GLU A 115 4.88 -3.60 9.96
CA GLU A 115 4.80 -4.11 8.60
C GLU A 115 3.37 -4.09 8.04
N GLY A 116 2.34 -4.26 8.89
CA GLY A 116 0.95 -4.21 8.49
C GLY A 116 0.54 -2.82 8.01
N LEU A 117 0.95 -1.77 8.73
CA LEU A 117 0.71 -0.38 8.32
C LEU A 117 1.42 -0.03 7.02
N LEU A 118 2.67 -0.48 6.83
CA LEU A 118 3.40 -0.25 5.58
C LEU A 118 2.74 -0.94 4.38
N GLU A 119 2.36 -2.20 4.54
CA GLU A 119 1.64 -2.96 3.52
C GLU A 119 0.28 -2.32 3.21
N GLY A 120 -0.47 -1.89 4.23
CA GLY A 120 -1.74 -1.20 4.09
C GLY A 120 -1.62 0.15 3.36
N ALA A 121 -0.58 0.93 3.66
CA ALA A 121 -0.31 2.20 2.99
C ALA A 121 0.04 2.00 1.50
N LYS A 122 0.90 1.02 1.20
CA LYS A 122 1.24 0.65 -0.18
C LYS A 122 0.02 0.14 -0.94
N TYR A 123 -0.81 -0.66 -0.29
CA TYR A 123 -2.06 -1.14 -0.84
C TYR A 123 -3.02 0.01 -1.20
N LEU A 124 -3.17 1.00 -0.31
CA LEU A 124 -3.98 2.18 -0.57
C LEU A 124 -3.47 2.96 -1.79
N ASP A 125 -2.16 3.16 -1.91
CA ASP A 125 -1.54 3.82 -3.06
C ASP A 125 -1.80 3.06 -4.38
N ASP A 126 -1.68 1.73 -4.36
CA ASP A 126 -1.96 0.87 -5.51
C ASP A 126 -3.44 0.93 -5.94
N VAL A 127 -4.37 0.90 -4.97
CA VAL A 127 -5.81 1.06 -5.23
C VAL A 127 -6.11 2.43 -5.82
N MET A 128 -5.54 3.49 -5.25
CA MET A 128 -5.70 4.86 -5.73
C MET A 128 -5.17 5.03 -7.16
N HIS A 129 -4.03 4.43 -7.47
CA HIS A 129 -3.48 4.42 -8.82
C HIS A 129 -4.43 3.71 -9.80
N ARG A 130 -4.91 2.50 -9.46
CA ARG A 130 -5.84 1.73 -10.29
C ARG A 130 -7.14 2.48 -10.54
N LEU A 131 -7.70 3.14 -9.53
CA LEU A 131 -8.92 3.95 -9.65
C LEU A 131 -8.71 5.14 -10.59
N ARG A 132 -7.58 5.86 -10.44
CA ARG A 132 -7.24 7.01 -11.31
C ARG A 132 -7.09 6.59 -12.77
N VAL A 133 -6.35 5.52 -13.05
CA VAL A 133 -6.14 4.99 -14.41
C VAL A 133 -7.46 4.54 -15.02
N SER A 134 -8.28 3.81 -14.26
CA SER A 134 -9.59 3.35 -14.76
C SER A 134 -10.54 4.52 -15.08
N LYS A 135 -10.56 5.55 -14.23
CA LYS A 135 -11.38 6.76 -14.47
C LYS A 135 -10.90 7.54 -15.69
N GLN A 136 -9.58 7.58 -15.95
CA GLN A 136 -9.02 8.20 -17.15
C GLN A 136 -9.37 7.43 -18.42
N ASN A 137 -9.30 6.10 -18.39
CA ASN A 137 -9.64 5.25 -19.54
C ASN A 137 -11.11 5.36 -19.94
N GLN A 138 -12.03 5.51 -18.99
CA GLN A 138 -13.45 5.73 -19.29
C GLN A 138 -13.72 7.06 -20.01
N LYS A 139 -12.94 8.11 -19.73
CA LYS A 139 -13.04 9.40 -20.46
C LYS A 139 -12.61 9.29 -21.93
N GLY A 140 -11.72 8.34 -22.26
CA GLY A 140 -11.22 8.15 -23.62
C GLY A 140 -12.14 7.32 -24.52
N ALA A 141 -13.05 6.52 -23.95
CA ALA A 141 -13.79 5.51 -24.69
C ALA A 141 -15.06 6.03 -25.41
N LYS A 142 -15.67 7.15 -24.97
CA LYS A 142 -16.84 7.76 -25.63
C LYS A 142 -16.87 9.27 -25.39
N LYS A 143 -16.84 10.09 -26.45
CA LYS A 143 -16.93 11.56 -26.39
C LYS A 143 -18.24 12.10 -25.80
N ASP A 144 -19.29 11.27 -25.72
CA ASP A 144 -20.62 11.61 -25.19
C ASP A 144 -21.00 10.85 -23.91
N ALA A 145 -20.08 10.13 -23.26
CA ALA A 145 -20.36 9.50 -21.98
C ALA A 145 -20.26 10.54 -20.84
N GLU A 146 -21.37 10.74 -20.12
CA GLU A 146 -21.41 11.60 -18.95
C GLU A 146 -20.36 11.15 -17.91
N LYS A 147 -19.70 12.13 -17.28
CA LYS A 147 -18.60 11.86 -16.35
C LYS A 147 -19.14 11.12 -15.11
N PRO A 148 -18.59 9.94 -14.77
CA PRO A 148 -19.02 9.22 -13.57
C PRO A 148 -18.65 10.01 -12.31
N ASN A 149 -19.62 10.14 -11.43
CA ASN A 149 -19.53 10.85 -10.16
C ASN A 149 -19.69 9.93 -8.94
N ALA A 150 -19.93 8.63 -9.12
CA ALA A 150 -19.95 7.65 -8.03
C ALA A 150 -19.10 6.42 -8.35
N ALA A 151 -18.63 5.72 -7.32
CA ALA A 151 -17.91 4.47 -7.45
C ALA A 151 -18.42 3.43 -6.45
N ARG A 152 -18.48 2.17 -6.88
CA ARG A 152 -18.76 1.02 -6.03
C ARG A 152 -17.56 0.09 -6.05
N MET A 153 -17.08 -0.29 -4.88
CA MET A 153 -15.92 -1.13 -4.68
C MET A 153 -16.31 -2.40 -3.92
N TYR A 154 -15.82 -3.54 -4.37
CA TYR A 154 -16.06 -4.84 -3.76
C TYR A 154 -14.76 -5.38 -3.18
N ILE A 155 -14.81 -5.68 -1.88
CA ILE A 155 -13.71 -6.28 -1.11
C ILE A 155 -14.01 -7.75 -0.89
N CYS A 156 -13.00 -8.59 -0.97
CA CYS A 156 -13.11 -10.02 -0.68
C CYS A 156 -12.35 -10.31 0.61
N GLU A 157 -13.06 -10.49 1.73
CA GLU A 157 -12.45 -10.81 3.03
C GLU A 157 -11.87 -12.24 3.04
N ASP A 158 -12.50 -13.15 2.29
CA ASP A 158 -12.15 -14.57 2.22
C ASP A 158 -11.56 -14.94 0.87
N LEU A 159 -10.42 -15.66 0.85
CA LEU A 159 -9.90 -16.25 -0.39
C LEU A 159 -10.99 -17.09 -1.08
N PRO A 160 -11.30 -16.87 -2.36
CA PRO A 160 -12.22 -17.73 -3.10
C PRO A 160 -11.78 -19.20 -3.05
N GLU A 161 -12.73 -20.12 -3.11
CA GLU A 161 -12.47 -21.56 -2.94
C GLU A 161 -11.35 -22.10 -3.86
N TRP A 162 -11.31 -21.66 -5.12
CA TRP A 162 -10.24 -22.03 -6.05
C TRP A 162 -8.86 -21.52 -5.61
N GLN A 163 -8.77 -20.36 -4.95
CA GLN A 163 -7.50 -19.86 -4.41
C GLN A 163 -7.09 -20.62 -3.17
N LYS A 164 -8.04 -20.92 -2.26
CA LYS A 164 -7.79 -21.78 -1.08
C LYS A 164 -7.22 -23.12 -1.50
N ILE A 165 -7.84 -23.78 -2.49
CA ILE A 165 -7.36 -25.06 -3.04
C ILE A 165 -5.98 -24.90 -3.70
N SER A 166 -5.79 -23.87 -4.54
CA SER A 166 -4.49 -23.61 -5.19
C SER A 166 -3.38 -23.37 -4.17
N MET A 167 -3.67 -22.64 -3.11
CA MET A 167 -2.73 -22.32 -2.04
C MET A 167 -2.40 -23.55 -1.18
N SER A 168 -3.38 -24.41 -0.89
CA SER A 168 -3.13 -25.70 -0.21
C SER A 168 -2.16 -26.56 -1.03
N VAL A 169 -2.43 -26.72 -2.33
CA VAL A 169 -1.55 -27.50 -3.23
C VAL A 169 -0.15 -26.89 -3.31
N LEU A 170 -0.04 -25.56 -3.37
CA LEU A 170 1.26 -24.88 -3.37
C LEU A 170 2.01 -25.11 -2.05
N ARG A 171 1.35 -25.00 -0.90
CA ARG A 171 1.97 -25.25 0.42
C ARG A 171 2.44 -26.69 0.58
N GLU A 172 1.60 -27.65 0.19
CA GLU A 172 1.94 -29.08 0.28
C GLU A 172 3.10 -29.50 -0.64
N ASN A 173 3.34 -28.74 -1.71
CA ASN A 173 4.35 -29.06 -2.72
C ASN A 173 5.51 -28.05 -2.77
N PHE A 174 5.67 -27.22 -1.74
CA PHE A 174 6.80 -26.33 -1.62
C PHE A 174 7.95 -27.02 -0.89
N ASP A 175 9.11 -27.08 -1.53
CA ASP A 175 10.33 -27.55 -0.89
C ASP A 175 11.09 -26.34 -0.31
N ALA A 176 11.11 -26.24 1.03
CA ALA A 176 11.74 -25.15 1.75
C ALA A 176 13.27 -25.12 1.61
N GLU A 177 13.92 -26.27 1.39
CA GLU A 177 15.38 -26.35 1.24
C GLU A 177 15.82 -25.88 -0.14
N SER A 178 15.11 -26.30 -1.19
CA SER A 178 15.45 -25.92 -2.57
C SER A 178 14.74 -24.64 -3.04
N ARG A 179 13.74 -24.14 -2.29
CA ARG A 179 12.82 -23.06 -2.70
C ARG A 179 12.19 -23.32 -4.06
N THR A 180 11.90 -24.57 -4.37
CA THR A 180 11.33 -24.96 -5.67
C THR A 180 10.01 -25.69 -5.52
N PHE A 181 9.35 -25.89 -6.67
CA PHE A 181 8.13 -26.65 -6.80
C PHE A 181 8.35 -27.76 -7.84
N PRO A 182 7.60 -28.87 -7.77
CA PRO A 182 7.61 -29.91 -8.78
C PRO A 182 7.30 -29.39 -10.19
N ASN A 183 7.93 -29.98 -11.21
CA ASN A 183 7.71 -29.62 -12.62
C ASN A 183 6.26 -29.84 -13.08
N ASP A 184 5.51 -30.69 -12.37
CA ASP A 184 4.11 -31.04 -12.62
C ASP A 184 3.11 -30.27 -11.74
N LEU A 185 3.54 -29.21 -11.05
CA LEU A 185 2.67 -28.35 -10.22
C LEU A 185 1.37 -27.94 -10.93
N ALA A 186 1.45 -27.61 -12.23
CA ALA A 186 0.28 -27.28 -13.05
C ALA A 186 -0.75 -28.42 -13.13
N LYS A 187 -0.28 -29.66 -13.21
CA LYS A 187 -1.14 -30.86 -13.24
C LYS A 187 -1.73 -31.14 -11.87
N LEU A 188 -0.94 -30.98 -10.80
CA LEU A 188 -1.39 -31.15 -9.42
C LEU A 188 -2.53 -30.18 -9.08
N VAL A 189 -2.38 -28.89 -9.42
CA VAL A 189 -3.46 -27.89 -9.24
C VAL A 189 -4.67 -28.26 -10.11
N THR A 190 -4.46 -28.71 -11.34
CA THR A 190 -5.57 -29.12 -12.22
C THR A 190 -6.34 -30.33 -11.69
N ALA A 191 -5.64 -31.27 -11.05
CA ALA A 191 -6.23 -32.47 -10.46
C ALA A 191 -7.01 -32.16 -9.18
N ALA A 192 -6.49 -31.26 -8.32
CA ALA A 192 -7.15 -30.85 -7.08
C ALA A 192 -8.41 -29.99 -7.28
N MET A 193 -8.59 -29.40 -8.47
CA MET A 193 -9.70 -28.49 -8.73
C MET A 193 -11.03 -29.22 -9.02
N PRO A 194 -12.14 -28.83 -8.36
CA PRO A 194 -13.49 -29.30 -8.68
C PRO A 194 -13.89 -29.00 -10.14
N ALA A 195 -14.78 -29.83 -10.70
CA ALA A 195 -15.21 -29.72 -12.10
C ALA A 195 -15.78 -28.33 -12.47
N GLU A 196 -16.45 -27.67 -11.53
CA GLU A 196 -17.03 -26.34 -11.73
C GLU A 196 -15.97 -25.24 -11.84
N LEU A 197 -14.88 -25.36 -11.07
CA LEU A 197 -13.78 -24.39 -11.01
C LEU A 197 -12.78 -24.59 -12.16
N LYS A 198 -12.76 -25.76 -12.81
CA LYS A 198 -11.94 -26.00 -14.02
C LYS A 198 -12.25 -25.03 -15.16
N LYS A 199 -13.45 -24.47 -15.22
CA LYS A 199 -13.80 -23.40 -16.19
C LYS A 199 -13.01 -22.11 -15.97
N LYS A 200 -12.51 -21.89 -14.75
CA LYS A 200 -11.69 -20.72 -14.37
C LYS A 200 -10.17 -20.97 -14.51
N MET A 201 -9.73 -22.06 -15.14
CA MET A 201 -8.29 -22.40 -15.27
C MET A 201 -7.44 -21.31 -15.91
N LYS A 202 -8.00 -20.52 -16.84
CA LYS A 202 -7.32 -19.35 -17.43
C LYS A 202 -6.98 -18.25 -16.41
N LYS A 203 -7.68 -18.20 -15.27
CA LYS A 203 -7.42 -17.31 -14.13
C LYS A 203 -6.55 -17.98 -13.05
N ILE A 204 -6.77 -19.28 -12.82
CA ILE A 204 -6.04 -20.07 -11.81
C ILE A 204 -4.55 -20.18 -12.16
N MET A 205 -4.22 -20.53 -13.41
CA MET A 205 -2.82 -20.78 -13.79
C MET A 205 -1.91 -19.54 -13.67
N PRO A 206 -2.32 -18.33 -14.10
CA PRO A 206 -1.55 -17.11 -13.82
C PRO A 206 -1.38 -16.83 -12.31
N PHE A 207 -2.40 -17.09 -11.50
CA PHE A 207 -2.30 -16.93 -10.04
C PHE A 207 -1.26 -17.87 -9.43
N VAL A 208 -1.30 -19.16 -9.80
CA VAL A 208 -0.30 -20.16 -9.36
C VAL A 208 1.10 -19.75 -9.80
N GLY A 209 1.27 -19.29 -11.05
CA GLY A 209 2.56 -18.79 -11.55
C GLY A 209 3.08 -17.62 -10.72
N MET A 210 2.23 -16.62 -10.45
CA MET A 210 2.59 -15.45 -9.64
C MET A 210 3.01 -15.85 -8.22
N VAL A 211 2.28 -16.75 -7.56
CA VAL A 211 2.60 -17.20 -6.19
C VAL A 211 3.87 -18.07 -6.18
N ARG A 212 4.06 -18.93 -7.17
CA ARG A 212 5.28 -19.73 -7.34
C ARG A 212 6.51 -18.84 -7.47
N ASP A 213 6.42 -17.78 -8.28
CA ASP A 213 7.54 -16.89 -8.52
C ASP A 213 7.85 -16.05 -7.27
N ALA A 214 6.82 -15.59 -6.55
CA ALA A 214 6.98 -14.93 -5.24
C ALA A 214 7.61 -15.86 -4.19
N ALA A 215 7.20 -17.14 -4.13
CA ALA A 215 7.76 -18.13 -3.20
C ALA A 215 9.23 -18.49 -3.49
N LYS A 216 9.67 -18.41 -4.75
CA LYS A 216 11.10 -18.56 -5.10
C LYS A 216 11.95 -17.41 -4.56
N GLU A 217 11.40 -16.20 -4.57
CA GLU A 217 12.11 -14.98 -4.16
C GLU A 217 12.10 -14.80 -2.63
N GLN A 218 10.94 -14.98 -2.02
CA GLN A 218 10.68 -14.65 -0.61
C GLN A 218 10.64 -15.88 0.31
N GLY A 219 10.58 -17.09 -0.25
CA GLY A 219 10.49 -18.34 0.51
C GLY A 219 9.07 -18.65 0.99
N GLU A 220 8.97 -19.39 2.09
CA GLU A 220 7.71 -19.88 2.66
C GLU A 220 6.75 -18.75 3.07
N THR A 221 7.28 -17.56 3.41
CA THR A 221 6.47 -16.38 3.76
C THR A 221 5.59 -15.90 2.62
N ALA A 222 5.98 -16.12 1.35
CA ALA A 222 5.13 -15.80 0.19
C ALA A 222 3.93 -16.75 0.02
N LEU A 223 3.93 -17.89 0.74
CA LEU A 223 2.78 -18.81 0.81
C LEU A 223 1.81 -18.42 1.93
N ASP A 224 2.22 -17.54 2.85
CA ASP A 224 1.38 -17.00 3.91
C ASP A 224 0.82 -15.64 3.52
N ARG A 225 -0.11 -15.66 2.56
CA ARG A 225 -0.73 -14.46 1.98
C ARG A 225 -1.95 -13.98 2.75
N THR A 226 -1.99 -14.22 4.06
CA THR A 226 -2.91 -13.47 4.93
C THR A 226 -2.47 -12.02 4.90
N LEU A 227 -3.39 -11.12 4.55
CA LEU A 227 -3.11 -9.69 4.64
C LEU A 227 -2.74 -9.37 6.09
N ARG A 228 -1.62 -8.66 6.29
CA ARG A 228 -1.19 -8.21 7.62
C ARG A 228 -1.94 -6.96 8.09
N TYR A 229 -2.88 -6.50 7.29
CA TYR A 229 -3.74 -5.35 7.53
C TYR A 229 -5.19 -5.72 7.19
N ASP A 230 -6.14 -5.02 7.83
CA ASP A 230 -7.55 -5.15 7.48
C ASP A 230 -7.87 -4.27 6.25
N GLU A 231 -8.15 -4.91 5.13
CA GLU A 231 -8.45 -4.25 3.85
C GLU A 231 -9.66 -3.30 3.96
N LYS A 232 -10.68 -3.71 4.71
CA LYS A 232 -11.92 -2.95 4.87
C LYS A 232 -11.71 -1.75 5.77
N GLU A 233 -10.98 -1.92 6.86
CA GLU A 233 -10.60 -0.83 7.77
C GLU A 233 -9.76 0.22 7.04
N VAL A 234 -8.71 -0.18 6.33
CA VAL A 234 -7.84 0.73 5.57
C VAL A 234 -8.66 1.55 4.56
N LEU A 235 -9.55 0.90 3.80
CA LEU A 235 -10.35 1.63 2.81
C LEU A 235 -11.42 2.51 3.46
N THR A 236 -11.99 2.07 4.59
CA THR A 236 -13.04 2.81 5.32
C THR A 236 -12.47 4.06 5.99
N GLU A 237 -11.32 3.96 6.66
CA GLU A 237 -10.61 5.11 7.25
C GLU A 237 -10.20 6.15 6.18
N ASN A 238 -9.97 5.72 4.94
CA ASN A 238 -9.51 6.58 3.84
C ASN A 238 -10.59 6.89 2.80
N MET A 239 -11.89 6.62 3.08
CA MET A 239 -12.97 6.85 2.10
C MET A 239 -13.04 8.30 1.62
N GLU A 240 -12.89 9.25 2.55
CA GLU A 240 -12.94 10.68 2.24
C GLU A 240 -11.78 11.10 1.34
N LEU A 241 -10.58 10.58 1.61
CA LEU A 241 -9.42 10.80 0.75
C LEU A 241 -9.67 10.28 -0.67
N ILE A 242 -10.16 9.05 -0.81
CA ILE A 242 -10.46 8.43 -2.10
C ILE A 242 -11.52 9.25 -2.85
N ARG A 243 -12.58 9.68 -2.15
CA ARG A 243 -13.67 10.48 -2.69
C ARG A 243 -13.19 11.84 -3.21
N GLU A 244 -12.43 12.58 -2.40
CA GLU A 244 -11.90 13.89 -2.78
C GLU A 244 -10.94 13.79 -3.98
N GLN A 245 -9.98 12.86 -3.92
CA GLN A 245 -8.94 12.70 -4.95
C GLN A 245 -9.51 12.25 -6.30
N LEU A 246 -10.59 11.49 -6.30
CA LEU A 246 -11.28 11.08 -7.52
C LEU A 246 -12.38 12.07 -7.92
N GLY A 247 -12.75 13.04 -7.09
CA GLY A 247 -13.90 13.93 -7.33
C GLY A 247 -15.20 13.15 -7.47
N LEU A 248 -15.46 12.25 -6.52
CA LEU A 248 -16.69 11.48 -6.44
C LEU A 248 -17.65 12.14 -5.43
N VAL A 249 -18.96 12.02 -5.68
CA VAL A 249 -20.03 12.40 -4.76
C VAL A 249 -20.28 11.26 -3.77
N GLN A 250 -20.23 10.01 -4.25
CA GLN A 250 -20.49 8.81 -3.46
C GLN A 250 -19.44 7.72 -3.73
N LEU A 251 -19.01 7.05 -2.66
CA LEU A 251 -18.16 5.87 -2.69
C LEU A 251 -18.81 4.80 -1.80
N ASP A 252 -19.22 3.68 -2.40
CA ASP A 252 -19.77 2.53 -1.68
C ASP A 252 -18.74 1.41 -1.61
N ILE A 253 -18.42 0.96 -0.41
CA ILE A 253 -17.57 -0.21 -0.16
C ILE A 253 -18.47 -1.35 0.30
N ARG A 254 -18.44 -2.48 -0.43
CA ARG A 254 -19.24 -3.68 -0.11
C ARG A 254 -18.38 -4.92 -0.01
N SER A 255 -18.83 -5.89 0.77
CA SER A 255 -18.25 -7.23 0.71
C SER A 255 -18.71 -7.94 -0.56
N ALA A 256 -17.81 -8.73 -1.14
CA ALA A 256 -18.09 -9.59 -2.29
C ALA A 256 -19.14 -10.68 -1.98
N THR A 257 -19.35 -11.00 -0.69
CA THR A 257 -20.35 -11.99 -0.25
C THR A 257 -21.76 -11.41 -0.06
N ASP A 258 -21.91 -10.09 -0.12
CA ASP A 258 -23.20 -9.44 0.12
C ASP A 258 -24.13 -9.60 -1.10
N THR A 259 -25.11 -10.49 -0.95
CA THR A 259 -25.96 -11.13 -1.99
C THR A 259 -26.93 -10.21 -2.76
N GLY A 260 -26.70 -8.90 -2.77
CA GLY A 260 -27.53 -7.91 -3.48
C GLY A 260 -26.90 -7.33 -4.75
N ALA A 261 -25.76 -7.86 -5.22
CA ALA A 261 -25.04 -7.26 -6.33
C ALA A 261 -25.74 -7.50 -7.67
N GLU A 262 -26.24 -6.42 -8.29
CA GLU A 262 -26.53 -6.37 -9.74
C GLU A 262 -25.29 -6.73 -10.57
N ASP A 263 -24.09 -6.68 -9.97
CA ASP A 263 -22.78 -6.95 -10.56
C ASP A 263 -22.08 -8.22 -10.01
N VAL A 264 -22.77 -9.36 -10.01
CA VAL A 264 -22.23 -10.67 -9.54
C VAL A 264 -20.85 -11.00 -10.15
N THR A 265 -20.60 -10.57 -11.38
CA THR A 265 -19.33 -10.79 -12.08
C THR A 265 -18.18 -9.97 -11.52
N LEU A 266 -18.42 -8.71 -11.11
CA LEU A 266 -17.40 -7.85 -10.50
C LEU A 266 -17.08 -8.30 -9.08
N ALA A 267 -18.10 -8.64 -8.29
CA ALA A 267 -17.93 -9.17 -6.95
C ALA A 267 -17.17 -10.51 -6.96
N GLY A 268 -17.50 -11.40 -7.90
CA GLY A 268 -16.84 -12.71 -8.05
C GLY A 268 -15.37 -12.67 -8.54
N ASP A 269 -14.92 -11.50 -9.01
CA ASP A 269 -13.53 -11.26 -9.46
C ASP A 269 -12.70 -10.47 -8.44
N ALA A 270 -13.31 -10.00 -7.33
CA ALA A 270 -12.60 -9.40 -6.21
C ALA A 270 -11.73 -10.44 -5.50
N LEU A 271 -10.53 -10.03 -5.09
CA LEU A 271 -9.58 -10.86 -4.36
C LEU A 271 -9.00 -10.07 -3.18
N PRO A 272 -8.55 -10.72 -2.10
CA PRO A 272 -7.85 -10.04 -1.01
C PRO A 272 -6.66 -9.22 -1.52
N GLY A 273 -6.57 -7.95 -1.12
CA GLY A 273 -5.56 -6.98 -1.55
C GLY A 273 -5.71 -6.52 -3.01
N ARG A 274 -6.76 -6.97 -3.71
CA ARG A 274 -7.09 -6.58 -5.08
C ARG A 274 -8.60 -6.41 -5.21
N PRO A 275 -9.17 -5.31 -4.69
CA PRO A 275 -10.58 -5.03 -4.82
C PRO A 275 -10.92 -4.78 -6.29
N THR A 276 -12.16 -5.10 -6.66
CA THR A 276 -12.75 -4.70 -7.95
C THR A 276 -13.62 -3.47 -7.73
N PHE A 277 -13.80 -2.68 -8.78
CA PHE A 277 -14.58 -1.45 -8.67
C PHE A 277 -15.26 -1.12 -10.00
N ALA A 278 -16.40 -0.44 -9.90
CA ALA A 278 -17.16 0.07 -11.03
C ALA A 278 -17.56 1.53 -10.78
N PHE A 279 -17.32 2.36 -11.78
CA PHE A 279 -17.77 3.74 -11.80
C PHE A 279 -19.17 3.83 -12.40
N HIS A 280 -20.04 4.60 -11.76
CA HIS A 280 -21.40 4.86 -12.22
C HIS A 280 -21.76 6.33 -12.03
N LYS A 281 -22.88 6.74 -12.63
CA LYS A 281 -23.44 8.08 -12.46
C LYS A 281 -24.65 8.01 -11.54
N ILE A 282 -24.73 8.94 -10.60
CA ILE A 282 -25.93 9.24 -9.82
C ILE A 282 -26.37 10.66 -10.16
N ASP A 283 -27.66 10.87 -10.37
CA ASP A 283 -28.19 12.22 -10.53
C ASP A 283 -28.19 12.88 -9.15
N SER A 284 -27.40 13.94 -9.00
CA SER A 284 -27.37 14.74 -7.78
C SER A 284 -28.75 15.39 -7.60
N SER A 285 -29.51 14.90 -6.62
CA SER A 285 -30.75 15.52 -6.15
C SER A 285 -30.46 16.85 -5.45
#